data_AF-A0ABD4Q716-F1
#
_entry.id   AF-A0ABD4Q716-F1
#
_cell.length_a   1.000
_cell.length_b   1.000
_cell.length_c   1.000
_cell.angle_alpha   90.00
_cell.angle_beta   90.00
_cell.angle_gamma   90.00
#
_symmetry.space_group_name_H-M   'P 1'
#
loop_
_entity.id
_entity.type
_entity.pdbx_description
1 polymer ?
#
loop_
_entity_poly.entity_id
_entity_poly.type
_entity_poly.pdbx_seq_one_letter_code
_entity_poly.pdbx_strand_id
1 'polypeptide(L)'
;FDFIVIDECHRSIYGQWRRALDHFDGIKLGLTATPCVMRDVPEVDEEDRTAIRDTLRFFEVDRPTYSYSMREAIADGHLVPYE
;
A
#
# COMPACT_ATOMS: atom_id res chain seq x y z
N PHE A 1 18.47 6.79 0.74
CA PHE A 1 17.49 7.75 0.21
C PHE A 1 16.70 8.26 1.39
N ASP A 2 16.50 9.57 1.51
CA ASP A 2 15.79 10.15 2.66
C ASP A 2 14.26 10.04 2.51
N PHE A 3 13.77 10.01 1.26
CA PHE A 3 12.35 9.87 0.91
C PHE A 3 12.17 8.93 -0.30
N ILE A 4 11.24 7.99 -0.19
CA ILE A 4 10.98 6.95 -1.18
C ILE A 4 9.50 6.97 -1.54
N VAL A 5 9.19 7.18 -2.81
CA VAL A 5 7.82 7.10 -3.34
C VAL A 5 7.65 5.77 -4.05
N ILE A 6 6.61 5.03 -3.65
CA ILE A 6 6.30 3.70 -4.18
C ILE A 6 4.95 3.79 -4.86
N ASP A 7 4.97 3.80 -6.19
CA ASP A 7 3.75 3.74 -7.00
C ASP A 7 3.23 2.30 -7.13
N GLU A 8 1.92 2.20 -7.24
CA GLU A 8 1.11 0.99 -7.13
C GLU A 8 1.62 0.02 -6.06
N CYS A 9 1.75 0.55 -4.84
CA CYS A 9 2.47 -0.10 -3.75
C CYS A 9 1.91 -1.47 -3.37
N HIS A 10 0.61 -1.74 -3.58
CA HIS A 10 0.02 -3.05 -3.30
C HIS A 10 0.69 -4.19 -4.10
N ARG A 11 1.28 -3.89 -5.27
CA ARG A 11 2.05 -4.85 -6.08
C ARG A 11 3.54 -4.76 -5.80
N SER A 12 4.04 -3.54 -5.69
CA SER A 12 5.48 -3.24 -5.68
C SER A 12 6.18 -3.62 -4.36
N ILE A 13 5.46 -3.64 -3.23
CA ILE A 13 6.06 -3.91 -1.92
C ILE A 13 6.30 -5.41 -1.65
N TYR A 14 5.81 -6.29 -2.53
CA TYR A 14 5.98 -7.74 -2.44
C TYR A 14 6.86 -8.27 -3.58
N GLY A 15 7.74 -9.23 -3.27
CA GLY A 15 8.60 -9.87 -4.28
C GLY A 15 9.95 -9.16 -4.49
N GLN A 16 10.40 -9.08 -5.74
CA GLN A 16 11.79 -8.70 -6.08
C GLN A 16 12.20 -7.31 -5.55
N TRP A 17 11.25 -6.37 -5.50
CA TRP A 17 11.51 -4.99 -5.10
C TRP A 17 11.60 -4.81 -3.59
N ARG A 18 11.08 -5.75 -2.80
CA ARG A 18 11.05 -5.65 -1.33
C ARG A 18 12.45 -5.45 -0.75
N ARG A 19 13.44 -6.21 -1.24
CA ARG A 19 14.84 -6.08 -0.79
C ARG A 19 15.41 -4.69 -1.03
N ALA A 20 15.06 -4.06 -2.15
CA ALA A 20 15.50 -2.71 -2.44
C ALA A 20 14.83 -1.70 -1.50
N LEU A 21 13.55 -1.88 -1.20
CA LEU A 21 12.80 -1.01 -0.28
C LEU A 21 13.26 -1.15 1.19
N ASP A 22 13.66 -2.35 1.61
CA ASP A 22 14.19 -2.61 2.95
C ASP A 22 15.66 -2.18 3.10
N HIS A 23 16.42 -2.05 2.01
CA HIS A 23 17.82 -1.61 2.05
C HIS A 23 17.97 -0.13 2.43
N PHE A 24 16.98 0.70 2.09
CA PHE A 24 17.04 2.13 2.32
C PHE A 24 16.27 2.55 3.57
N ASP A 25 16.99 3.16 4.49
CA ASP A 25 16.42 3.85 5.65
C ASP A 25 15.97 5.25 5.24
N GLY A 26 14.66 5.47 5.20
CA GLY A 26 14.03 6.72 4.77
C GLY A 26 12.51 6.64 4.87
N ILE A 27 11.85 7.80 4.77
CA ILE A 27 10.38 7.89 4.81
C ILE A 27 9.81 7.26 3.53
N LYS A 28 8.85 6.35 3.67
CA LYS A 28 8.23 5.63 2.54
C LYS A 28 6.79 6.14 2.33
N LEU A 29 6.50 6.68 1.15
CA LEU A 29 5.15 7.06 0.72
C LEU A 29 4.62 6.03 -0.28
N GLY A 30 3.57 5.31 0.10
CA GLY A 30 2.86 4.38 -0.79
C GLY A 30 1.69 5.04 -1.50
N LEU A 31 1.64 4.93 -2.81
CA LEU A 31 0.51 5.32 -3.65
C LEU A 31 -0.15 4.07 -4.22
N THR A 32 -1.46 3.92 -4.06
CA THR A 32 -2.22 2.86 -4.71
C THR A 32 -3.70 3.21 -4.77
N ALA A 33 -4.37 2.76 -5.83
CA ALA A 33 -5.83 2.83 -5.93
C ALA A 33 -6.53 1.62 -5.26
N THR A 34 -5.79 0.52 -5.05
CA THR A 34 -6.35 -0.78 -4.64
C THR A 34 -5.56 -1.37 -3.48
N PRO A 35 -5.65 -0.80 -2.26
CA PRO A 35 -4.92 -1.32 -1.11
C PRO A 35 -5.36 -2.75 -0.79
N CYS A 36 -4.41 -3.66 -0.64
CA CYS A 36 -4.67 -5.01 -0.15
C CYS A 36 -4.68 -4.97 1.38
N VAL A 37 -5.85 -5.22 1.98
CA VAL A 37 -6.06 -5.20 3.44
C VAL A 37 -6.62 -6.55 3.86
N MET A 38 -5.88 -7.28 4.69
CA MET A 38 -6.36 -8.53 5.28
C MET A 38 -7.02 -8.21 6.62
N ARG A 39 -8.35 -8.35 6.68
CA ARG A 39 -9.13 -8.10 7.92
C ARG A 39 -9.01 -9.23 8.92
N ASP A 40 -8.92 -10.47 8.44
CA ASP A 40 -8.79 -11.67 9.25
C ASP A 40 -7.39 -12.22 9.05
N VAL A 41 -6.43 -11.69 9.83
CA VAL A 41 -5.06 -12.19 9.83
C VAL A 41 -5.04 -13.49 10.65
N PRO A 42 -4.77 -14.65 10.04
CA PRO A 42 -4.59 -15.88 10.81
C PRO A 42 -3.45 -15.68 11.81
N GLU A 43 -3.60 -16.22 13.02
CA GLU A 43 -2.48 -16.32 13.96
C GLU A 43 -1.41 -17.20 13.32
N VAL A 44 -0.38 -16.55 12.81
CA VAL A 44 0.79 -17.18 12.20
C VAL A 44 2.00 -16.86 13.07
N ASP A 45 2.96 -17.78 13.10
CA ASP A 45 4.21 -17.57 13.81
C ASP A 45 5.00 -16.37 13.23
N GLU A 46 6.01 -15.90 13.97
CA GLU A 46 6.80 -14.75 13.53
C GLU A 46 7.49 -14.95 12.19
N GLU A 47 7.76 -16.20 11.81
CA GLU A 47 8.40 -16.55 10.53
C GLU A 47 7.41 -16.34 9.36
N ASP A 48 6.16 -16.75 9.53
CA ASP A 48 5.08 -16.63 8.54
C ASP A 48 4.43 -15.24 8.50
N ARG A 49 4.70 -14.37 9.49
CA ARG A 49 4.21 -12.98 9.51
C ARG A 49 4.62 -12.18 8.27
N THR A 50 5.72 -12.54 7.61
CA THR A 50 6.20 -11.89 6.38
C THR A 50 5.45 -12.32 5.12
N ALA A 51 4.73 -13.44 5.15
CA ALA A 51 3.90 -13.92 4.05
C ALA A 51 2.56 -13.19 3.94
N ILE A 52 2.13 -12.52 5.01
CA ILE A 52 0.89 -11.74 5.03
C ILE A 52 1.04 -10.54 4.10
N ARG A 53 0.24 -10.53 3.02
CA ARG A 53 0.17 -9.41 2.09
C ARG A 53 -0.85 -8.38 2.58
N ASP A 54 -0.41 -7.53 3.50
CA ASP A 54 -1.17 -6.38 3.96
C ASP A 54 -0.42 -5.07 3.69
N THR A 55 -0.99 -4.24 2.82
CA THR A 55 -0.41 -2.97 2.38
C THR A 55 -0.26 -2.01 3.55
N LEU A 56 -1.26 -1.93 4.42
CA LEU A 56 -1.28 -0.99 5.54
C LEU A 56 -0.24 -1.38 6.59
N ARG A 57 -0.10 -2.69 6.85
CA ARG A 57 0.91 -3.22 7.76
C ARG A 57 2.34 -2.94 7.29
N PHE A 58 2.61 -3.01 5.99
CA PHE A 58 3.94 -2.65 5.46
C PHE A 58 4.31 -1.19 5.74
N PHE A 59 3.33 -0.29 5.68
CA PHE A 59 3.52 1.14 5.97
C PHE A 59 3.28 1.49 7.45
N GLU A 60 3.01 0.49 8.30
CA GLU A 60 2.78 0.66 9.74
C GLU A 60 1.67 1.66 10.08
N VAL A 61 0.58 1.63 9.29
CA VAL A 61 -0.61 2.47 9.50
C VAL A 61 -1.87 1.61 9.66
N ASP A 62 -2.84 2.09 10.44
CA ASP A 62 -4.14 1.38 10.58
C ASP A 62 -5.12 1.67 9.43
N ARG A 63 -4.91 2.79 8.73
CA ARG A 63 -5.75 3.27 7.63
C ARG A 63 -4.94 4.15 6.68
N PRO A 64 -5.37 4.32 5.42
CA PRO A 64 -4.73 5.27 4.51
C PRO A 64 -4.66 6.67 5.11
N THR A 65 -3.48 7.30 5.04
CA THR A 65 -3.27 8.69 5.51
C THR A 65 -4.16 9.67 4.75
N TYR A 66 -4.39 9.40 3.47
CA TYR A 66 -5.31 10.14 2.62
C TYR A 66 -5.96 9.17 1.61
N SER A 67 -7.20 9.43 1.25
CA SER A 67 -7.92 8.70 0.22
C SER A 67 -8.72 9.68 -0.62
N TYR A 68 -8.58 9.56 -1.94
CA TYR A 68 -9.43 10.26 -2.89
C TYR A 68 -10.21 9.22 -3.67
N SER A 69 -11.52 9.17 -3.45
CA SER A 69 -12.36 8.10 -3.98
C SER A 69 -12.71 8.34 -5.45
N MET A 70 -12.99 7.25 -6.17
CA MET A 70 -13.51 7.33 -7.54
C MET A 70 -14.79 8.18 -7.62
N ARG A 71 -15.65 8.12 -6.59
CA ARG A 71 -16.90 8.90 -6.56
C ARG A 71 -16.61 10.41 -6.48
N GLU A 72 -15.67 10.81 -5.62
CA GLU A 72 -15.24 12.21 -5.50
C GLU A 72 -14.59 12.68 -6.80
N ALA A 73 -13.68 11.87 -7.36
CA ALA A 73 -13.03 12.15 -8.64
C ALA A 73 -14.01 12.34 -9.81
N ILE A 74 -15.12 11.60 -9.84
CA ILE A 74 -16.19 11.80 -10.82
C ILE A 74 -16.96 13.10 -10.53
N ALA A 75 -17.32 13.35 -9.26
CA ALA A 75 -18.07 14.54 -8.87
C ALA A 75 -17.30 15.84 -9.15
N ASP A 76 -15.98 15.84 -8.97
CA ASP A 76 -15.10 16.98 -9.23
C ASP A 76 -14.75 17.15 -10.73
N GLY A 77 -15.20 16.22 -11.58
CA GLY A 77 -14.95 16.26 -13.02
C GLY A 77 -13.52 15.84 -13.42
N HIS A 78 -12.79 15.15 -12.54
CA HIS A 78 -11.45 14.63 -12.78
C HIS A 78 -11.45 13.22 -13.40
N LEU A 79 -12.55 12.47 -13.27
CA LEU A 79 -12.75 11.16 -13.90
C LEU A 79 -14.07 11.09 -14.66
N VAL A 80 -14.06 10.35 -15.77
CA VAL A 80 -15.28 10.02 -16.52
C VAL A 80 -16.01 8.88 -15.81
N PRO A 81 -17.34 8.95 -15.64
CA PRO A 81 -18.12 7.83 -15.12
C PRO A 81 -17.94 6.58 -15.98
N TYR A 82 -17.92 5.42 -15.33
CA TYR A 82 -17.96 4.14 -16.03
C TYR A 82 -19.39 3.88 -16.58
N GLU A 83 -19.50 3.34 -17.80
CA GLU A 83 -20.78 2.99 -18.45
C GLU A 83 -21.40 1.69 -17.93
#